data_AF-A0A2S9YZB5-F1
#
_entry.id   AF-A0A2S9YZB5-F1
#
_cell.length_a   1.000
_cell.length_b   1.000
_cell.length_c   1.000
_cell.angle_alpha   90.00
_cell.angle_beta   90.00
_cell.angle_gamma   90.00
#
_symmetry.space_group_name_H-M   'P 1'
#
loop_
_entity.id
_entity.type
_entity.pdbx_description
1 polymer ?
#
loop_
_entity_poly.entity_id
_entity_poly.type
_entity_poly.pdbx_seq_one_letter_code
_entity_poly.pdbx_strand_id
1 'polypeptide(L)'
;MNKAIRRTATFALLLVLALLINLTYVQAFTEETYANNDYNRRPLIELKQVPRGQISTGGQILAESVEDADGFYTRRYVTAPEEYGPIEGYLSDIYGTSGLEKSFNSVLDGTDPDLGGKSFMDRLTRTKTPGANLELTLNPAVQKVAYSQLASRGYEGAVVAIRPATGEIVAMASTPSFNPAEIADNDTAESAWARLTNNEGSPLLNHATQETLPPGSTFKVITTAAGLESGFTAGSPLTAAPEITLPGTTTTLENYAGMRCGEGDTATLLTAFTLSCNTAFVQMGIDVGAEKLSDVAHRFGVTDTYDLGLPMDPGTLGEMADPAATGQSAIGQRDVAMTVLQNAVIAATVANKGVRMKPYLVSQVTRPDLSVVKKYEPEELDQAIDENTAAQLTELMRASERHTIGSTGADIASKTGTAEHGEDSRNSNPHAWYIAFGPTEDADIAVAVVVKNGGDRGQAATGGSVAAPIGRAVIDAALREQR
;
A
#
# COMPACT_ATOMS: atom_id res chain seq x y z
N MET A 1 -2.70 3.94 82.71
CA MET A 1 -1.65 3.88 81.67
C MET A 1 -0.57 4.91 81.99
N ASN A 2 0.71 4.52 82.05
CA ASN A 2 1.82 5.42 82.38
C ASN A 2 1.90 6.57 81.34
N LYS A 3 2.16 7.80 81.81
CA LYS A 3 2.27 9.02 80.98
C LYS A 3 3.31 8.86 79.86
N ALA A 4 4.37 8.09 80.11
CA ALA A 4 5.35 7.73 79.09
C ALA A 4 4.74 6.87 77.98
N ILE A 5 4.06 5.77 78.33
CA ILE A 5 3.39 4.88 77.37
C ILE A 5 2.37 5.63 76.51
N ARG A 6 1.58 6.53 77.12
CA ARG A 6 0.61 7.36 76.38
C ARG A 6 1.28 8.29 75.38
N ARG A 7 2.37 8.95 75.76
CA ARG A 7 3.12 9.84 74.85
C ARG A 7 3.74 9.07 73.70
N THR A 8 4.32 7.91 73.96
CA THR A 8 4.89 7.04 72.91
C THR A 8 3.81 6.52 71.98
N ALA A 9 2.66 6.06 72.50
CA ALA A 9 1.55 5.59 71.68
C ALA A 9 0.95 6.72 70.82
N THR A 10 0.77 7.93 71.36
CA THR A 10 0.30 9.10 70.60
C THR A 10 1.31 9.48 69.52
N PHE A 11 2.61 9.48 69.82
CA PHE A 11 3.64 9.78 68.83
C PHE A 11 3.67 8.73 67.70
N ALA A 12 3.59 7.44 68.04
CA ALA A 12 3.50 6.36 67.05
C ALA A 12 2.24 6.49 66.18
N LEU A 13 1.09 6.82 66.78
CA LEU A 13 -0.16 7.05 66.04
C LEU A 13 -0.03 8.22 65.06
N LEU A 14 0.63 9.31 65.48
CA LEU A 14 0.88 10.45 64.60
C LEU A 14 1.80 10.08 63.43
N LEU A 15 2.82 9.25 63.66
CA LEU A 15 3.68 8.74 62.57
C LEU A 15 2.92 7.84 61.60
N VAL A 16 2.06 6.94 62.11
CA VAL A 16 1.19 6.11 61.26
C VAL A 16 0.23 6.97 60.46
N LEU A 17 -0.38 7.99 61.08
CA LEU A 17 -1.27 8.92 60.39
C LEU A 17 -0.53 9.69 59.29
N ALA A 18 0.69 10.15 59.57
CA ALA A 18 1.53 10.82 58.58
C ALA A 18 1.89 9.89 57.40
N LEU A 19 2.19 8.62 57.67
CA LEU A 19 2.41 7.60 56.63
C LEU A 19 1.15 7.34 55.80
N LEU A 20 -0.03 7.26 56.43
CA LEU A 20 -1.30 7.07 55.72
C LEU A 20 -1.66 8.28 54.85
N ILE A 21 -1.44 9.50 55.35
CA ILE A 21 -1.61 10.73 54.56
C ILE A 21 -0.65 10.71 53.37
N ASN A 22 0.61 10.36 53.59
CA ASN A 22 1.59 10.27 52.51
C ASN A 22 1.22 9.20 51.48
N LEU A 23 0.81 8.01 51.90
CA LEU A 23 0.36 6.94 51.00
C LEU A 23 -0.87 7.38 50.19
N THR A 24 -1.84 8.02 50.83
CA THR A 24 -3.04 8.55 50.16
C THR A 24 -2.67 9.64 49.17
N TYR A 25 -1.74 10.53 49.53
CA TYR A 25 -1.21 11.55 48.62
C TYR A 25 -0.57 10.90 47.40
N VAL A 26 0.27 9.87 47.62
CA VAL A 26 0.95 9.16 46.55
C VAL A 26 -0.04 8.45 45.61
N GLN A 27 -1.02 7.75 46.17
CA GLN A 27 -1.99 6.95 45.43
C GLN A 27 -3.07 7.78 44.74
N ALA A 28 -3.51 8.90 45.32
CA ALA A 28 -4.64 9.66 44.76
C ALA A 28 -4.23 10.88 43.93
N PHE A 29 -3.02 11.42 44.13
CA PHE A 29 -2.62 12.69 43.51
C PHE A 29 -1.33 12.63 42.69
N THR A 30 -0.48 11.61 42.88
CA THR A 30 0.77 11.47 42.10
C THR A 30 0.83 10.18 41.27
N GLU A 31 -0.24 9.38 41.28
CA GLU A 31 -0.31 8.11 40.54
C GLU A 31 0.00 8.33 39.06
N GLU A 32 -0.68 9.28 38.41
CA GLU A 32 -0.49 9.58 36.98
C GLU A 32 0.94 10.09 36.70
N THR A 33 1.50 10.90 37.61
CA THR A 33 2.89 11.40 37.49
C THR A 33 3.93 10.29 37.59
N TYR A 34 3.73 9.30 38.46
CA TYR A 34 4.63 8.16 38.57
C TYR A 34 4.40 7.10 37.49
N ALA A 35 3.15 6.92 37.07
CA ALA A 35 2.78 6.00 35.99
C ALA A 35 3.40 6.44 34.66
N ASN A 36 3.34 7.73 34.35
CA ASN A 36 3.84 8.32 33.10
C ASN A 36 5.29 8.85 33.20
N ASN A 37 6.02 8.47 34.25
CA ASN A 37 7.42 8.84 34.40
C ASN A 37 8.30 8.03 33.43
N ASP A 38 9.22 8.66 32.71
CA ASP A 38 10.13 7.98 31.77
C ASP A 38 11.01 6.89 32.43
N TYR A 39 11.26 6.99 33.75
CA TYR A 39 11.97 5.96 34.52
C TYR A 39 11.08 4.79 34.96
N ASN A 40 9.76 4.87 34.77
CA ASN A 40 8.83 3.80 35.12
C ASN A 40 8.86 2.70 34.05
N ARG A 41 9.74 1.71 34.26
CA ARG A 41 9.86 0.56 33.36
C ARG A 41 8.77 -0.50 33.56
N ARG A 42 7.87 -0.36 34.55
CA ARG A 42 6.85 -1.38 34.86
C ARG A 42 5.91 -1.67 33.68
N PRO A 43 5.35 -0.68 32.97
CA PRO A 43 4.48 -0.96 31.83
C PRO A 43 5.21 -1.74 30.74
N LEU A 44 6.48 -1.39 30.45
CA LEU A 44 7.30 -2.11 29.47
C LEU A 44 7.58 -3.56 29.91
N ILE A 45 7.89 -3.78 31.18
CA ILE A 45 8.10 -5.11 31.76
C ILE A 45 6.80 -5.93 31.71
N GLU A 46 5.65 -5.33 32.04
CA GLU A 46 4.35 -6.01 32.00
C GLU A 46 3.96 -6.43 30.58
N LEU A 47 4.19 -5.56 29.59
CA LEU A 47 3.99 -5.87 28.16
C LEU A 47 4.85 -7.05 27.72
N LYS A 48 6.12 -7.10 28.14
CA LYS A 48 7.02 -8.21 27.85
C LYS A 48 6.67 -9.51 28.55
N GLN A 49 5.76 -9.52 29.52
CA GLN A 49 5.33 -10.76 30.18
C GLN A 49 4.07 -11.36 29.57
N VAL A 50 3.58 -10.81 28.46
CA VAL A 50 2.45 -11.32 27.69
C VAL A 50 2.95 -11.70 26.31
N PRO A 51 2.63 -12.92 25.81
CA PRO A 51 2.96 -13.25 24.44
C PRO A 51 2.14 -12.36 23.51
N ARG A 52 2.85 -11.60 22.68
CA ARG A 52 2.24 -10.82 21.61
C ARG A 52 1.70 -11.77 20.54
N GLY A 53 0.54 -11.44 19.98
CA GLY A 53 -0.11 -12.26 18.96
C GLY A 53 0.73 -12.41 17.69
N GLN A 54 0.49 -13.50 16.97
CA GLN A 54 1.20 -13.82 15.73
C GLN A 54 0.69 -12.98 14.56
N ILE A 55 1.56 -12.70 13.59
CA ILE A 55 1.16 -12.23 12.27
C ILE A 55 1.42 -13.39 11.32
N SER A 56 0.40 -13.84 10.61
CA SER A 56 0.47 -15.00 9.72
C SER A 56 -0.21 -14.73 8.39
N THR A 57 0.15 -15.51 7.37
CA THR A 57 -0.49 -15.46 6.06
C THR A 57 -0.34 -16.78 5.32
N GLY A 58 -1.42 -17.32 4.77
CA GLY A 58 -1.40 -18.54 3.98
C GLY A 58 -0.82 -19.75 4.75
N GLY A 59 -1.05 -19.80 6.06
CA GLY A 59 -0.51 -20.84 6.95
C GLY A 59 0.96 -20.69 7.33
N GLN A 60 1.62 -19.58 6.96
CA GLN A 60 2.98 -19.24 7.38
C GLN A 60 2.93 -18.20 8.51
N ILE A 61 3.72 -18.42 9.56
CA ILE A 61 3.94 -17.42 10.61
C ILE A 61 5.03 -16.46 10.11
N LEU A 62 4.74 -15.17 10.09
CA LEU A 62 5.66 -14.12 9.69
C LEU A 62 6.36 -13.54 10.92
N ALA A 63 5.58 -13.19 11.95
CA ALA A 63 6.07 -12.72 13.24
C ALA A 63 5.44 -13.45 14.42
N GLU A 64 6.27 -13.77 15.42
CA GLU A 64 5.86 -14.45 16.65
C GLU A 64 6.58 -13.89 17.89
N SER A 65 6.06 -14.23 19.07
CA SER A 65 6.73 -13.95 20.34
C SER A 65 7.30 -15.21 20.96
N VAL A 66 8.56 -15.14 21.37
CA VAL A 66 9.28 -16.26 22.02
C VAL A 66 9.72 -15.85 23.42
N GLU A 67 9.43 -16.73 24.37
CA GLU A 67 9.79 -16.57 25.77
C GLU A 67 11.28 -16.85 26.00
N ASP A 68 11.94 -15.98 26.74
CA ASP A 68 13.31 -16.16 27.21
C ASP A 68 13.37 -16.88 28.56
N ALA A 69 14.58 -17.10 29.08
CA ALA A 69 14.80 -17.80 30.35
C ALA A 69 14.25 -17.06 31.58
N ASP A 70 14.04 -15.74 31.46
CA ASP A 70 13.54 -14.87 32.52
C ASP A 70 12.00 -14.71 32.47
N GLY A 71 11.33 -15.37 31.52
CA GLY A 71 9.88 -15.31 31.32
C GLY A 71 9.41 -14.06 30.57
N PHE A 72 10.31 -13.40 29.85
CA PHE A 72 9.98 -12.27 28.97
C PHE A 72 9.87 -12.73 27.51
N TYR A 73 8.90 -12.18 26.81
CA TYR A 73 8.67 -12.40 25.40
C TYR A 73 9.47 -11.38 24.57
N THR A 74 10.19 -11.92 23.59
CA THR A 74 10.87 -11.15 22.54
C THR A 74 10.16 -11.36 21.21
N ARG A 75 10.17 -10.34 20.35
CA ARG A 75 9.54 -10.42 19.03
C ARG A 75 10.52 -11.02 18.02
N ARG A 76 10.07 -11.98 17.21
CA ARG A 76 10.85 -12.60 16.14
C ARG A 76 10.11 -12.51 14.82
N TYR A 77 10.84 -12.18 13.77
CA TYR A 77 10.38 -12.19 12.37
C TYR A 77 11.02 -13.39 11.69
N VAL A 78 10.22 -14.42 11.42
CA VAL A 78 10.73 -15.80 11.20
C VAL A 78 10.73 -16.22 9.74
N THR A 79 9.82 -15.68 8.92
CA THR A 79 9.66 -16.09 7.52
C THR A 79 9.96 -14.93 6.59
N ALA A 80 11.05 -15.06 5.82
CA ALA A 80 11.45 -14.13 4.78
C ALA A 80 11.28 -12.64 5.17
N PRO A 81 11.91 -12.19 6.26
CA PRO A 81 11.61 -10.88 6.87
C PRO A 81 11.80 -9.69 5.93
N GLU A 82 12.67 -9.78 4.92
CA GLU A 82 12.81 -8.74 3.90
C GLU A 82 11.65 -8.71 2.90
N GLU A 83 10.95 -9.82 2.67
CA GLU A 83 9.79 -9.90 1.77
C GLU A 83 8.53 -9.25 2.37
N TYR A 84 8.45 -9.19 3.70
CA TYR A 84 7.27 -8.74 4.46
C TYR A 84 7.53 -7.51 5.34
N GLY A 85 8.78 -7.07 5.52
CA GLY A 85 9.14 -5.99 6.44
C GLY A 85 8.34 -4.68 6.30
N PRO A 86 8.13 -4.13 5.09
CA PRO A 86 7.31 -2.93 4.87
C PRO A 86 5.81 -3.13 5.18
N ILE A 87 5.36 -4.36 5.36
CA ILE A 87 4.00 -4.72 5.79
C ILE A 87 3.97 -4.93 7.30
N GLU A 88 4.76 -5.87 7.81
CA GLU A 88 4.80 -6.18 9.25
C GLU A 88 5.18 -4.94 10.06
N GLY A 89 6.15 -4.18 9.56
CA GLY A 89 6.86 -3.19 10.35
C GLY A 89 7.80 -3.86 11.35
N TYR A 90 8.09 -3.17 12.44
CA TYR A 90 8.94 -3.66 13.52
C TYR A 90 8.31 -3.35 14.88
N LEU A 91 8.74 -4.09 15.90
CA LEU A 91 8.58 -3.77 17.33
C LEU A 91 9.97 -3.71 17.95
N SER A 92 10.39 -2.53 18.38
CA SER A 92 11.72 -2.24 18.93
C SER A 92 11.61 -1.53 20.27
N ASP A 93 12.42 -1.95 21.24
CA ASP A 93 12.52 -1.26 22.53
C ASP A 93 13.08 0.17 22.40
N ILE A 94 13.90 0.41 21.35
CA ILE A 94 14.63 1.66 21.13
C ILE A 94 13.86 2.58 20.18
N TYR A 95 13.33 2.02 19.09
CA TYR A 95 12.72 2.80 18.00
C TYR A 95 11.18 2.71 17.94
N GLY A 96 10.55 1.99 18.87
CA GLY A 96 9.10 1.86 18.94
C GLY A 96 8.53 0.89 17.91
N THR A 97 7.34 1.18 17.39
CA THR A 97 6.60 0.29 16.47
C THR A 97 6.30 0.93 15.12
N SER A 98 6.23 0.13 14.05
CA SER A 98 5.81 0.56 12.71
C SER A 98 4.90 -0.48 12.03
N GLY A 99 4.39 -0.19 10.83
CA GLY A 99 3.58 -1.13 10.03
C GLY A 99 2.35 -1.69 10.76
N LEU A 100 2.03 -2.95 10.50
CA LEU A 100 0.95 -3.67 11.19
C LEU A 100 1.21 -3.84 12.69
N GLU A 101 2.49 -3.93 13.12
CA GLU A 101 2.83 -3.95 14.55
C GLU A 101 2.32 -2.70 15.28
N LYS A 102 2.35 -1.55 14.62
CA LYS A 102 1.85 -0.29 15.19
C LYS A 102 0.33 -0.21 15.12
N SER A 103 -0.26 -0.41 13.96
CA SER A 103 -1.69 -0.17 13.74
C SER A 103 -2.59 -1.17 14.47
N PHE A 104 -2.13 -2.41 14.62
CA PHE A 104 -2.82 -3.46 15.37
C PHE A 104 -2.20 -3.69 16.76
N ASN A 105 -1.52 -2.69 17.33
CA ASN A 105 -0.82 -2.88 18.60
C ASN A 105 -1.76 -3.39 19.73
N SER A 106 -2.95 -2.80 19.88
CA SER A 106 -3.92 -3.21 20.91
C SER A 106 -4.40 -4.64 20.74
N VAL A 107 -4.57 -5.08 19.49
CA VAL A 107 -4.99 -6.44 19.15
C VAL A 107 -3.85 -7.41 19.48
N LEU A 108 -2.65 -7.08 19.03
CA LEU A 108 -1.46 -7.90 19.18
C LEU A 108 -0.97 -7.96 20.63
N ASP A 109 -1.19 -6.94 21.46
CA ASP A 109 -0.81 -6.95 22.89
C ASP A 109 -1.96 -7.36 23.84
N GLY A 110 -3.14 -7.66 23.31
CA GLY A 110 -4.28 -8.16 24.09
C GLY A 110 -5.01 -7.09 24.90
N THR A 111 -4.71 -5.80 24.67
CA THR A 111 -5.39 -4.68 25.34
C THR A 111 -6.65 -4.21 24.61
N ASP A 112 -6.89 -4.69 23.40
CA ASP A 112 -8.07 -4.33 22.60
C ASP A 112 -9.39 -4.68 23.31
N PRO A 113 -10.32 -3.72 23.47
CA PRO A 113 -11.61 -3.96 24.13
C PRO A 113 -12.44 -5.07 23.48
N ASP A 114 -12.34 -5.25 22.16
CA ASP A 114 -13.14 -6.21 21.40
C ASP A 114 -12.67 -7.65 21.59
N LEU A 115 -11.47 -7.87 22.14
CA LEU A 115 -10.98 -9.20 22.50
C LEU A 115 -11.73 -9.82 23.68
N GLY A 116 -12.57 -9.04 24.34
CA GLY A 116 -13.31 -9.37 25.54
C GLY A 116 -12.75 -8.53 26.68
N GLY A 117 -13.45 -7.44 27.02
CA GLY A 117 -13.06 -6.60 28.15
C GLY A 117 -12.78 -7.44 29.39
N LYS A 118 -11.61 -7.23 30.01
CA LYS A 118 -11.15 -7.94 31.21
C LYS A 118 -12.33 -8.18 32.15
N SER A 119 -12.75 -9.43 32.32
CA SER A 119 -13.81 -9.79 33.26
C SER A 119 -13.46 -9.19 34.63
N PHE A 120 -14.47 -8.88 35.46
CA PHE A 120 -14.22 -8.50 36.86
C PHE A 120 -13.29 -9.52 37.55
N MET A 121 -13.41 -10.80 37.18
CA MET A 121 -12.51 -11.86 37.65
C MET A 121 -11.10 -11.76 37.07
N ASP A 122 -10.90 -11.35 35.82
CA ASP A 122 -9.55 -11.15 35.24
C ASP A 122 -8.83 -9.96 35.91
N ARG A 123 -9.57 -8.91 36.24
CA ARG A 123 -9.05 -7.78 37.04
C ARG A 123 -8.71 -8.17 38.47
N LEU A 124 -9.52 -9.05 39.07
CA LEU A 124 -9.31 -9.57 40.43
C LEU A 124 -8.16 -10.58 40.51
N THR A 125 -8.02 -11.43 39.49
CA THR A 125 -6.98 -12.48 39.39
C THR A 125 -5.69 -11.98 38.73
N ARG A 126 -5.69 -10.77 38.15
CA ARG A 126 -4.60 -10.24 37.31
C ARG A 126 -4.21 -11.20 36.18
N THR A 127 -5.18 -11.93 35.65
CA THR A 127 -4.93 -12.85 34.52
C THR A 127 -4.57 -12.01 33.30
N LYS A 128 -3.40 -12.30 32.72
CA LYS A 128 -2.91 -11.59 31.54
C LYS A 128 -3.56 -12.20 30.31
N THR A 129 -4.28 -11.39 29.55
CA THR A 129 -4.88 -11.81 28.27
C THR A 129 -3.78 -11.84 27.22
N PRO A 130 -3.48 -13.00 26.60
CA PRO A 130 -2.55 -13.06 25.49
C PRO A 130 -3.01 -12.16 24.33
N GLY A 131 -2.05 -11.74 23.51
CA GLY A 131 -2.34 -11.06 22.26
C GLY A 131 -3.16 -11.92 21.30
N ALA A 132 -3.97 -11.27 20.46
CA ALA A 132 -4.66 -11.91 19.35
C ALA A 132 -3.82 -11.87 18.08
N ASN A 133 -3.99 -12.88 17.24
CA ASN A 133 -3.26 -13.07 15.99
C ASN A 133 -3.94 -12.34 14.83
N LEU A 134 -3.15 -11.92 13.86
CA LEU A 134 -3.59 -11.38 12.58
C LEU A 134 -3.33 -12.39 11.47
N GLU A 135 -4.35 -12.70 10.66
CA GLU A 135 -4.19 -13.44 9.41
C GLU A 135 -4.32 -12.48 8.24
N LEU A 136 -3.28 -12.39 7.40
CA LEU A 136 -3.24 -11.52 6.24
C LEU A 136 -3.81 -12.22 4.99
N THR A 137 -4.31 -11.42 4.04
CA THR A 137 -4.81 -11.86 2.74
C THR A 137 -3.72 -12.28 1.74
N LEU A 138 -2.44 -12.07 2.09
CA LEU A 138 -1.33 -12.34 1.18
C LEU A 138 -1.26 -13.82 0.80
N ASN A 139 -0.87 -14.10 -0.43
CA ASN A 139 -0.46 -15.45 -0.82
C ASN A 139 1.08 -15.50 -0.78
N PRO A 140 1.70 -16.36 0.04
CA PRO A 140 3.16 -16.44 0.15
C PRO A 140 3.89 -16.69 -1.18
N ALA A 141 3.32 -17.50 -2.07
CA ALA A 141 3.93 -17.79 -3.36
C ALA A 141 3.88 -16.58 -4.30
N VAL A 142 2.77 -15.84 -4.30
CA VAL A 142 2.62 -14.62 -5.10
C VAL A 142 3.50 -13.49 -4.55
N GLN A 143 3.51 -13.28 -3.23
CA GLN A 143 4.35 -12.29 -2.56
C GLN A 143 5.83 -12.53 -2.87
N LYS A 144 6.30 -13.77 -2.74
CA LYS A 144 7.68 -14.14 -3.03
C LYS A 144 8.08 -13.83 -4.46
N VAL A 145 7.21 -14.12 -5.43
CA VAL A 145 7.47 -13.80 -6.84
C VAL A 145 7.51 -12.29 -7.04
N ALA A 146 6.54 -11.54 -6.50
CA ALA A 146 6.50 -10.08 -6.59
C ALA A 146 7.77 -9.44 -6.04
N TYR A 147 8.21 -9.84 -4.84
CA TYR A 147 9.43 -9.34 -4.23
C TYR A 147 10.68 -9.75 -5.00
N SER A 148 10.82 -11.04 -5.35
CA SER A 148 12.02 -11.55 -6.02
C SER A 148 12.26 -10.89 -7.38
N GLN A 149 11.19 -10.61 -8.14
CA GLN A 149 11.30 -9.94 -9.44
C GLN A 149 11.89 -8.53 -9.34
N LEU A 150 11.62 -7.82 -8.25
CA LEU A 150 12.22 -6.52 -7.97
C LEU A 150 13.63 -6.67 -7.38
N ALA A 151 13.74 -7.41 -6.28
CA ALA A 151 14.95 -7.50 -5.47
C ALA A 151 16.14 -8.12 -6.22
N SER A 152 15.91 -9.17 -7.02
CA SER A 152 17.01 -9.86 -7.72
C SER A 152 17.72 -8.98 -8.75
N ARG A 153 17.07 -7.89 -9.18
CA ARG A 153 17.60 -6.93 -10.16
C ARG A 153 18.01 -5.61 -9.52
N GLY A 154 17.87 -5.48 -8.19
CA GLY A 154 18.11 -4.22 -7.48
C GLY A 154 17.16 -3.11 -7.91
N TYR A 155 15.95 -3.44 -8.36
CA TYR A 155 14.96 -2.44 -8.75
C TYR A 155 14.39 -1.77 -7.51
N GLU A 156 14.27 -0.46 -7.55
CA GLU A 156 13.51 0.33 -6.57
C GLU A 156 12.07 0.48 -7.08
N GLY A 157 11.08 0.17 -6.26
CA GLY A 157 9.68 0.19 -6.69
C GLY A 157 8.78 -0.65 -5.82
N ALA A 158 7.63 -1.01 -6.38
CA ALA A 158 6.63 -1.81 -5.70
C ALA A 158 5.73 -2.56 -6.67
N VAL A 159 5.12 -3.62 -6.14
CA VAL A 159 4.12 -4.44 -6.81
C VAL A 159 2.93 -4.59 -5.87
N VAL A 160 1.73 -4.37 -6.37
CA VAL A 160 0.49 -4.72 -5.68
C VAL A 160 -0.28 -5.69 -6.57
N ALA A 161 -0.74 -6.80 -5.97
CA ALA A 161 -1.67 -7.72 -6.61
C ALA A 161 -2.93 -7.83 -5.73
N ILE A 162 -4.08 -7.66 -6.36
CA ILE A 162 -5.39 -7.54 -5.70
C ILE A 162 -6.40 -8.43 -6.42
N ARG A 163 -7.33 -9.02 -5.68
CA ARG A 163 -8.50 -9.72 -6.23
C ARG A 163 -9.58 -8.71 -6.63
N PRO A 164 -9.91 -8.58 -7.93
CA PRO A 164 -10.96 -7.66 -8.38
C PRO A 164 -12.31 -7.87 -7.70
N ALA A 165 -12.72 -9.12 -7.47
CA ALA A 165 -14.05 -9.43 -6.97
C ALA A 165 -14.22 -9.15 -5.46
N THR A 166 -13.13 -9.10 -4.69
CA THR A 166 -13.20 -9.02 -3.22
C THR A 166 -12.48 -7.80 -2.64
N GLY A 167 -11.44 -7.30 -3.30
CA GLY A 167 -10.53 -6.31 -2.72
C GLY A 167 -9.38 -6.92 -1.90
N GLU A 168 -9.24 -8.24 -1.83
CA GLU A 168 -8.13 -8.88 -1.11
C GLU A 168 -6.79 -8.53 -1.76
N ILE A 169 -5.86 -7.99 -0.96
CA ILE A 169 -4.47 -7.80 -1.40
C ILE A 169 -3.74 -9.13 -1.24
N VAL A 170 -3.39 -9.77 -2.36
CA VAL A 170 -2.70 -11.07 -2.36
C VAL A 170 -1.18 -10.94 -2.50
N ALA A 171 -0.68 -9.78 -2.92
CA ALA A 171 0.73 -9.41 -2.79
C ALA A 171 0.89 -7.88 -2.66
N MET A 172 1.86 -7.46 -1.87
CA MET A 172 2.30 -6.07 -1.70
C MET A 172 3.81 -6.06 -1.49
N ALA A 173 4.58 -6.14 -2.56
CA ALA A 173 6.04 -6.11 -2.49
C ALA A 173 6.54 -4.68 -2.62
N SER A 174 7.61 -4.35 -1.89
CA SER A 174 8.27 -3.06 -1.93
C SER A 174 9.78 -3.25 -1.86
N THR A 175 10.52 -2.53 -2.69
CA THR A 175 11.99 -2.56 -2.72
C THR A 175 12.58 -1.14 -2.91
N PRO A 176 13.73 -0.84 -2.29
CA PRO A 176 14.43 -1.69 -1.32
C PRO A 176 13.59 -1.91 -0.06
N SER A 177 13.86 -3.01 0.63
CA SER A 177 13.13 -3.41 1.84
C SER A 177 14.11 -3.49 3.01
N PHE A 178 13.65 -3.92 4.18
CA PHE A 178 14.46 -4.14 5.36
C PHE A 178 14.03 -5.40 6.09
N ASN A 179 14.94 -5.94 6.91
CA ASN A 179 14.66 -7.04 7.81
C ASN A 179 14.27 -6.48 9.20
N PRO A 180 13.01 -6.61 9.64
CA PRO A 180 12.58 -6.08 10.94
C PRO A 180 13.30 -6.69 12.13
N ALA A 181 13.83 -7.91 12.01
CA ALA A 181 14.58 -8.57 13.08
C ALA A 181 15.82 -7.77 13.49
N GLU A 182 16.46 -7.06 12.55
CA GLU A 182 17.65 -6.24 12.85
C GLU A 182 17.31 -4.99 13.68
N ILE A 183 16.07 -4.49 13.61
CA ILE A 183 15.58 -3.34 14.38
C ILE A 183 15.00 -3.78 15.73
N ALA A 184 14.42 -4.98 15.77
CA ALA A 184 13.86 -5.57 16.98
C ALA A 184 14.94 -6.08 17.95
N ASP A 185 16.11 -6.48 17.44
CA ASP A 185 17.26 -6.89 18.24
C ASP A 185 18.05 -5.67 18.74
N ASN A 186 18.10 -5.49 20.06
CA ASN A 186 18.80 -4.38 20.71
C ASN A 186 20.29 -4.32 20.38
N ASP A 187 20.94 -5.45 20.09
CA ASP A 187 22.38 -5.48 19.76
C ASP A 187 22.66 -4.94 18.36
N THR A 188 21.71 -5.06 17.42
CA THR A 188 21.86 -4.61 16.04
C THR A 188 21.10 -3.32 15.71
N ALA A 189 20.07 -2.98 16.51
CA ALA A 189 19.09 -1.94 16.25
C ALA A 189 19.71 -0.59 15.86
N GLU A 190 20.69 -0.09 16.61
CA GLU A 190 21.30 1.22 16.32
C GLU A 190 21.99 1.25 14.96
N SER A 191 22.74 0.19 14.63
CA SER A 191 23.47 0.08 13.36
C SER A 191 22.53 -0.13 12.17
N ALA A 192 21.49 -0.94 12.36
CA ALA A 192 20.45 -1.18 11.36
C ALA A 192 19.67 0.09 11.09
N TRP A 193 19.24 0.80 12.13
CA TRP A 193 18.54 2.08 12.03
C TRP A 193 19.35 3.10 11.24
N ALA A 194 20.61 3.33 11.64
CA ALA A 194 21.50 4.26 10.96
C ALA A 194 21.70 3.90 9.47
N ARG A 195 21.81 2.61 9.14
CA ARG A 195 21.91 2.16 7.74
C ARG A 195 20.62 2.43 6.96
N LEU A 196 19.47 2.13 7.55
CA LEU A 196 18.18 2.20 6.88
C LEU A 196 17.70 3.65 6.70
N THR A 197 17.90 4.53 7.68
CA THR A 197 17.49 5.95 7.58
C THR A 197 18.39 6.79 6.69
N ASN A 198 19.63 6.37 6.46
CA ASN A 198 20.57 7.06 5.54
C ASN A 198 20.58 6.45 4.13
N ASN A 199 19.77 5.42 3.87
CA ASN A 199 19.67 4.81 2.55
C ASN A 199 18.76 5.66 1.65
N GLU A 200 19.28 6.09 0.50
CA GLU A 200 18.57 6.95 -0.47
C GLU A 200 17.28 6.31 -0.99
N GLY A 201 17.26 4.98 -1.12
CA GLY A 201 16.09 4.22 -1.55
C GLY A 201 14.99 4.13 -0.48
N SER A 202 15.20 4.67 0.73
CA SER A 202 14.20 4.77 1.81
C SER A 202 13.51 3.44 2.16
N PRO A 203 14.26 2.37 2.49
CA PRO A 203 13.73 1.01 2.65
C PRO A 203 12.69 0.83 3.76
N LEU A 204 12.59 1.77 4.70
CA LEU A 204 11.56 1.76 5.75
C LEU A 204 10.17 2.15 5.24
N LEU A 205 10.09 2.77 4.05
CA LEU A 205 8.82 3.12 3.43
C LEU A 205 8.22 1.90 2.74
N ASN A 206 6.89 1.79 2.82
CA ASN A 206 6.15 0.92 1.92
C ASN A 206 5.86 1.70 0.63
N HIS A 207 6.70 1.53 -0.39
CA HIS A 207 6.56 2.20 -1.68
C HIS A 207 5.26 1.87 -2.42
N ALA A 208 4.51 0.85 -1.98
CA ALA A 208 3.20 0.53 -2.54
C ALA A 208 2.10 1.50 -2.10
N THR A 209 2.21 2.08 -0.90
CA THR A 209 1.16 2.89 -0.24
C THR A 209 1.62 4.28 0.21
N GLN A 210 2.90 4.47 0.54
CA GLN A 210 3.47 5.70 1.13
C GLN A 210 4.30 6.51 0.13
N GLU A 211 4.15 6.25 -1.17
CA GLU A 211 4.83 7.01 -2.21
C GLU A 211 3.87 7.22 -3.38
N THR A 212 3.58 8.49 -3.68
CA THR A 212 2.82 8.89 -4.84
C THR A 212 3.76 9.29 -5.96
N LEU A 213 3.59 8.69 -7.14
CA LEU A 213 4.42 8.92 -8.30
C LEU A 213 3.53 9.28 -9.51
N PRO A 214 4.05 10.00 -10.51
CA PRO A 214 3.30 10.26 -11.73
C PRO A 214 2.95 8.91 -12.40
N PRO A 215 1.66 8.63 -12.67
CA PRO A 215 1.23 7.37 -13.28
C PRO A 215 1.57 7.29 -14.78
N GLY A 216 1.82 8.45 -15.42
CA GLY A 216 2.06 8.56 -16.85
C GLY A 216 0.96 7.85 -17.66
N SER A 217 1.35 7.10 -18.67
CA SER A 217 0.39 6.47 -19.60
C SER A 217 -0.56 5.43 -18.98
N THR A 218 -0.39 5.01 -17.73
CA THR A 218 -1.42 4.20 -17.04
C THR A 218 -2.70 5.01 -16.78
N PHE A 219 -2.59 6.32 -16.54
CA PHE A 219 -3.72 7.23 -16.34
C PHE A 219 -4.61 7.38 -17.58
N LYS A 220 -4.12 7.01 -18.77
CA LYS A 220 -4.92 6.99 -19.99
C LYS A 220 -6.10 6.02 -19.90
N VAL A 221 -6.10 5.05 -18.97
CA VAL A 221 -7.28 4.24 -18.65
C VAL A 221 -8.43 5.12 -18.15
N ILE A 222 -8.15 6.04 -17.22
CA ILE A 222 -9.13 7.01 -16.68
C ILE A 222 -9.58 7.97 -17.78
N THR A 223 -8.63 8.54 -18.54
CA THR A 223 -8.96 9.44 -19.67
C THR A 223 -9.84 8.75 -20.70
N THR A 224 -9.60 7.47 -20.97
CA THR A 224 -10.41 6.66 -21.87
C THR A 224 -11.80 6.41 -21.30
N ALA A 225 -11.93 6.05 -20.02
CA ALA A 225 -13.23 5.92 -19.36
C ALA A 225 -14.05 7.21 -19.50
N ALA A 226 -13.44 8.36 -19.20
CA ALA A 226 -14.09 9.66 -19.33
C ALA A 226 -14.49 9.98 -20.77
N GLY A 227 -13.65 9.63 -21.75
CA GLY A 227 -13.97 9.72 -23.18
C GLY A 227 -15.14 8.85 -23.58
N LEU A 228 -15.16 7.57 -23.18
CA LEU A 228 -16.23 6.62 -23.49
C LEU A 228 -17.57 7.10 -22.91
N GLU A 229 -17.60 7.56 -21.66
CA GLU A 229 -18.79 8.16 -21.04
C GLU A 229 -19.24 9.47 -21.72
N SER A 230 -18.32 10.13 -22.45
CA SER A 230 -18.59 11.34 -23.23
C SER A 230 -18.94 11.06 -24.70
N GLY A 231 -19.15 9.78 -25.06
CA GLY A 231 -19.61 9.37 -26.39
C GLY A 231 -18.50 8.99 -27.37
N PHE A 232 -17.24 8.93 -26.93
CA PHE A 232 -16.19 8.30 -27.74
C PHE A 232 -16.44 6.79 -27.83
N THR A 233 -15.94 6.18 -28.89
CA THR A 233 -15.95 4.73 -29.11
C THR A 233 -14.56 4.29 -29.54
N ALA A 234 -14.31 2.98 -29.53
CA ALA A 234 -13.04 2.43 -30.04
C ALA A 234 -12.68 2.91 -31.46
N GLY A 235 -13.68 3.24 -32.29
CA GLY A 235 -13.49 3.75 -33.65
C GLY A 235 -13.41 5.28 -33.78
N SER A 236 -13.55 6.04 -32.69
CA SER A 236 -13.52 7.50 -32.76
C SER A 236 -12.17 8.01 -33.28
N PRO A 237 -12.16 8.95 -34.25
CA PRO A 237 -10.93 9.48 -34.81
C PRO A 237 -10.29 10.51 -33.88
N LEU A 238 -8.99 10.38 -33.66
CA LEU A 238 -8.15 11.30 -32.91
C LEU A 238 -6.94 11.69 -33.76
N THR A 239 -6.25 12.77 -33.38
CA THR A 239 -5.02 13.19 -34.05
C THR A 239 -4.00 12.06 -34.05
N ALA A 240 -3.38 11.85 -35.22
CA ALA A 240 -2.20 11.00 -35.31
C ALA A 240 -0.89 11.78 -35.21
N ALA A 241 -0.94 13.11 -35.11
CA ALA A 241 0.25 13.95 -35.19
C ALA A 241 1.32 13.53 -34.17
N PRO A 242 2.61 13.59 -34.53
CA PRO A 242 3.71 13.25 -33.63
C PRO A 242 3.86 14.23 -32.47
N GLU A 243 3.37 15.46 -32.63
CA GLU A 243 3.43 16.53 -31.65
C GLU A 243 2.10 17.30 -31.59
N ILE A 244 1.74 17.83 -30.43
CA ILE A 244 0.61 18.72 -30.21
C ILE A 244 1.03 19.93 -29.36
N THR A 245 0.67 21.13 -29.78
CA THR A 245 0.87 22.36 -28.99
C THR A 245 -0.26 22.50 -27.97
N LEU A 246 0.09 22.69 -26.71
CA LEU A 246 -0.89 22.88 -25.64
C LEU A 246 -1.60 24.24 -25.80
N PRO A 247 -2.94 24.29 -25.72
CA PRO A 247 -3.70 25.51 -25.96
C PRO A 247 -3.26 26.68 -25.07
N GLY A 248 -3.11 27.87 -25.66
CA GLY A 248 -2.71 29.07 -24.93
C GLY A 248 -1.23 29.14 -24.55
N THR A 249 -0.39 28.22 -25.04
CA THR A 249 1.04 28.17 -24.74
C THR A 249 1.88 27.98 -26.01
N THR A 250 3.22 28.03 -25.88
CA THR A 250 4.16 27.55 -26.89
C THR A 250 4.73 26.17 -26.56
N THR A 251 4.25 25.53 -25.48
CA THR A 251 4.73 24.23 -25.02
C THR A 251 4.13 23.13 -25.86
N THR A 252 4.96 22.19 -26.30
CA THR A 252 4.56 21.02 -27.07
C THR A 252 4.68 19.74 -26.26
N LEU A 253 3.76 18.81 -26.50
CA LEU A 253 3.85 17.42 -26.07
C LEU A 253 4.00 16.53 -27.29
N GLU A 254 4.87 15.53 -27.19
CA GLU A 254 5.18 14.61 -28.27
C GLU A 254 4.80 13.17 -27.93
N ASN A 255 4.56 12.39 -28.97
CA ASN A 255 4.52 10.94 -28.85
C ASN A 255 5.94 10.42 -28.56
N TYR A 256 6.00 9.23 -27.98
CA TYR A 256 7.27 8.54 -27.75
C TYR A 256 8.11 8.46 -29.04
N ALA A 257 9.39 8.84 -28.92
CA ALA A 257 10.35 8.93 -30.02
C ALA A 257 9.92 9.83 -31.20
N GLY A 258 9.02 10.80 -30.98
CA GLY A 258 8.54 11.72 -32.00
C GLY A 258 7.75 11.03 -33.12
N MET A 259 7.24 9.83 -32.87
CA MET A 259 6.57 9.03 -33.89
C MET A 259 5.11 9.46 -34.10
N ARG A 260 4.65 9.33 -35.35
CA ARG A 260 3.23 9.46 -35.68
C ARG A 260 2.44 8.30 -35.06
N CYS A 261 1.20 8.56 -34.64
CA CYS A 261 0.32 7.51 -34.16
C CYS A 261 -0.29 6.75 -35.34
N GLY A 262 0.26 5.57 -35.66
CA GLY A 262 -0.15 4.83 -36.84
C GLY A 262 0.24 5.52 -38.16
N GLU A 263 -0.36 5.08 -39.26
CA GLU A 263 0.09 5.45 -40.62
C GLU A 263 -0.65 6.65 -41.23
N GLY A 264 -1.77 7.10 -40.64
CA GLY A 264 -2.65 8.13 -41.20
C GLY A 264 -2.52 9.53 -40.56
N ASP A 265 -3.37 10.46 -40.99
CA ASP A 265 -3.52 11.78 -40.36
C ASP A 265 -4.35 11.73 -39.06
N THR A 266 -5.17 10.68 -38.93
CA THR A 266 -5.90 10.35 -37.70
C THR A 266 -5.68 8.89 -37.34
N ALA A 267 -5.86 8.57 -36.07
CA ALA A 267 -5.86 7.23 -35.52
C ALA A 267 -7.17 6.98 -34.76
N THR A 268 -7.65 5.74 -34.77
CA THR A 268 -8.80 5.38 -33.92
C THR A 268 -8.39 5.40 -32.44
N LEU A 269 -9.35 5.57 -31.51
CA LEU A 269 -9.08 5.40 -30.07
C LEU A 269 -8.43 4.03 -29.78
N LEU A 270 -8.88 2.96 -30.44
CA LEU A 270 -8.24 1.64 -30.32
C LEU A 270 -6.75 1.68 -30.67
N THR A 271 -6.40 2.27 -31.81
CA THR A 271 -5.01 2.43 -32.24
C THR A 271 -4.23 3.31 -31.27
N ALA A 272 -4.78 4.46 -30.89
CA ALA A 272 -4.15 5.42 -29.99
C ALA A 272 -3.89 4.82 -28.60
N PHE A 273 -4.83 4.04 -28.06
CA PHE A 273 -4.69 3.33 -26.79
C PHE A 273 -3.65 2.21 -26.89
N THR A 274 -3.72 1.40 -27.95
CA THR A 274 -2.80 0.27 -28.19
C THR A 274 -1.35 0.73 -28.27
N LEU A 275 -1.10 1.79 -29.05
CA LEU A 275 0.22 2.39 -29.25
C LEU A 275 0.57 3.44 -28.17
N SER A 276 -0.35 3.71 -27.25
CA SER A 276 -0.19 4.68 -26.16
C SER A 276 0.16 6.10 -26.64
N CYS A 277 -0.43 6.58 -27.73
CA CYS A 277 -0.08 7.86 -28.38
C CYS A 277 -0.48 9.08 -27.53
N ASN A 278 0.52 9.81 -27.00
CA ASN A 278 0.30 10.98 -26.15
C ASN A 278 -0.59 12.04 -26.79
N THR A 279 -0.34 12.43 -28.05
CA THR A 279 -1.04 13.54 -28.70
C THR A 279 -2.54 13.30 -28.82
N ALA A 280 -2.95 12.06 -29.11
CA ALA A 280 -4.35 11.64 -29.16
C ALA A 280 -5.05 11.76 -27.79
N PHE A 281 -4.36 11.38 -26.71
CA PHE A 281 -4.91 11.48 -25.34
C PHE A 281 -4.92 12.91 -24.80
N VAL A 282 -3.96 13.74 -25.19
CA VAL A 282 -3.99 15.18 -24.92
C VAL A 282 -5.21 15.81 -25.58
N GLN A 283 -5.44 15.52 -26.87
CA GLN A 283 -6.63 15.98 -27.58
C GLN A 283 -7.91 15.50 -26.88
N MET A 284 -8.03 14.20 -26.61
CA MET A 284 -9.22 13.64 -25.96
C MET A 284 -9.47 14.25 -24.58
N GLY A 285 -8.43 14.42 -23.76
CA GLY A 285 -8.58 15.02 -22.43
C GLY A 285 -9.08 16.46 -22.48
N ILE A 286 -8.61 17.24 -23.46
CA ILE A 286 -9.11 18.59 -23.71
C ILE A 286 -10.57 18.58 -24.18
N ASP A 287 -10.92 17.68 -25.10
CA ASP A 287 -12.27 17.54 -25.65
C ASP A 287 -13.29 17.08 -24.58
N VAL A 288 -12.87 16.18 -23.67
CA VAL A 288 -13.65 15.72 -22.52
C VAL A 288 -13.79 16.81 -21.44
N GLY A 289 -12.72 17.58 -21.23
CA GLY A 289 -12.68 18.67 -20.25
C GLY A 289 -12.31 18.25 -18.82
N ALA A 290 -11.80 19.22 -18.06
CA ALA A 290 -11.27 19.02 -16.71
C ALA A 290 -12.28 18.43 -15.71
N GLU A 291 -13.52 18.93 -15.72
CA GLU A 291 -14.57 18.51 -14.78
C GLU A 291 -14.87 17.02 -14.91
N LYS A 292 -15.11 16.56 -16.14
CA LYS A 292 -15.43 15.16 -16.40
C LYS A 292 -14.24 14.24 -16.17
N LEU A 293 -13.03 14.67 -16.54
CA LEU A 293 -11.81 13.92 -16.24
C LEU A 293 -11.58 13.77 -14.73
N SER A 294 -11.81 14.83 -13.96
CA SER A 294 -11.69 14.82 -12.50
C SER A 294 -12.76 13.95 -11.84
N ASP A 295 -14.02 14.04 -12.28
CA ASP A 295 -15.14 13.21 -11.78
C ASP A 295 -14.81 11.72 -11.90
N VAL A 296 -14.42 11.29 -13.10
CA VAL A 296 -14.08 9.88 -13.36
C VAL A 296 -12.85 9.47 -12.55
N ALA A 297 -11.83 10.31 -12.46
CA ALA A 297 -10.66 10.02 -11.63
C ALA A 297 -10.99 9.85 -10.14
N HIS A 298 -11.88 10.67 -9.58
CA HIS A 298 -12.35 10.50 -8.19
C HIS A 298 -13.15 9.21 -8.01
N ARG A 299 -14.03 8.87 -8.97
CA ARG A 299 -14.78 7.60 -8.96
C ARG A 299 -13.87 6.37 -8.99
N PHE A 300 -12.71 6.46 -9.65
CA PHE A 300 -11.67 5.42 -9.61
C PHE A 300 -10.82 5.41 -8.33
N GLY A 301 -11.00 6.39 -7.44
CA GLY A 301 -10.28 6.44 -6.16
C GLY A 301 -8.89 7.06 -6.22
N VAL A 302 -8.59 7.88 -7.23
CA VAL A 302 -7.25 8.49 -7.39
C VAL A 302 -6.82 9.30 -6.17
N THR A 303 -7.76 9.91 -5.47
CA THR A 303 -7.51 10.75 -4.28
C THR A 303 -7.86 10.06 -2.96
N ASP A 304 -8.31 8.81 -3.01
CA ASP A 304 -8.81 8.10 -1.83
C ASP A 304 -7.65 7.44 -1.08
N THR A 305 -7.85 7.29 0.24
CA THR A 305 -7.02 6.47 1.12
C THR A 305 -7.83 5.29 1.64
N TYR A 306 -7.13 4.20 1.94
CA TYR A 306 -7.74 2.97 2.42
C TYR A 306 -7.10 2.57 3.75
N ASP A 307 -7.93 2.13 4.71
CA ASP A 307 -7.42 1.60 5.98
C ASP A 307 -6.99 0.14 5.81
N LEU A 308 -5.71 -0.04 5.46
CA LEU A 308 -5.05 -1.35 5.38
C LEU A 308 -4.38 -1.75 6.69
N GLY A 309 -4.42 -0.89 7.71
CA GLY A 309 -3.49 -0.94 8.84
C GLY A 309 -2.05 -0.53 8.47
N LEU A 310 -1.84 0.08 7.31
CA LEU A 310 -0.57 0.65 6.88
C LEU A 310 -0.76 2.15 6.63
N PRO A 311 0.25 2.99 6.88
CA PRO A 311 0.22 4.37 6.40
C PRO A 311 0.05 4.40 4.88
N MET A 312 -0.75 5.34 4.41
CA MET A 312 -1.01 5.54 2.99
C MET A 312 -1.07 7.03 2.69
N ASP A 313 -0.37 7.45 1.65
CA ASP A 313 -0.43 8.81 1.15
C ASP A 313 -1.56 8.93 0.11
N PRO A 314 -2.39 9.99 0.18
CA PRO A 314 -3.42 10.22 -0.83
C PRO A 314 -2.78 10.61 -2.15
N GLY A 315 -3.25 10.03 -3.25
CA GLY A 315 -2.96 10.55 -4.58
C GLY A 315 -3.59 11.93 -4.82
N THR A 316 -3.19 12.59 -5.90
CA THR A 316 -3.65 13.92 -6.28
C THR A 316 -3.82 14.03 -7.79
N LEU A 317 -4.74 14.88 -8.23
CA LEU A 317 -4.90 15.29 -9.62
C LEU A 317 -4.26 16.66 -9.91
N GLY A 318 -3.97 17.42 -8.85
CA GLY A 318 -3.68 18.85 -8.91
C GLY A 318 -4.82 19.68 -9.51
N GLU A 319 -4.50 20.94 -9.83
CA GLU A 319 -5.46 21.85 -10.44
C GLU A 319 -5.38 21.82 -11.97
N MET A 320 -6.49 21.46 -12.61
CA MET A 320 -6.66 21.53 -14.06
C MET A 320 -7.28 22.88 -14.47
N ALA A 321 -6.62 23.99 -14.12
CA ALA A 321 -7.16 25.35 -14.25
C ALA A 321 -7.38 25.81 -15.71
N ASP A 322 -6.72 25.17 -16.68
CA ASP A 322 -6.80 25.51 -18.10
C ASP A 322 -6.68 24.25 -19.00
N PRO A 323 -6.99 24.37 -20.32
CA PRO A 323 -6.87 23.25 -21.23
C PRO A 323 -5.44 22.69 -21.38
N ALA A 324 -4.40 23.49 -21.16
CA ALA A 324 -3.02 23.00 -21.21
C ALA A 324 -2.71 22.09 -20.01
N ALA A 325 -3.16 22.46 -18.81
CA ALA A 325 -3.08 21.64 -17.61
C ALA A 325 -3.93 20.36 -17.75
N THR A 326 -5.14 20.48 -18.30
CA THR A 326 -6.02 19.33 -18.59
C THR A 326 -5.35 18.35 -19.55
N GLY A 327 -4.76 18.86 -20.65
CA GLY A 327 -4.06 18.04 -21.64
C GLY A 327 -2.87 17.26 -21.08
N GLN A 328 -2.06 17.90 -20.21
CA GLN A 328 -0.97 17.21 -19.51
C GLN A 328 -1.48 16.17 -18.50
N SER A 329 -2.52 16.51 -17.74
CA SER A 329 -3.11 15.62 -16.74
C SER A 329 -3.75 14.39 -17.37
N ALA A 330 -4.34 14.54 -18.57
CA ALA A 330 -4.95 13.46 -19.35
C ALA A 330 -3.97 12.35 -19.77
N ILE A 331 -2.67 12.58 -19.68
CA ILE A 331 -1.62 11.56 -19.90
C ILE A 331 -0.89 11.18 -18.61
N GLY A 332 -1.42 11.55 -17.45
CA GLY A 332 -0.88 11.21 -16.13
C GLY A 332 0.40 11.96 -15.75
N GLN A 333 0.59 13.16 -16.30
CA GLN A 333 1.69 14.07 -16.00
C GLN A 333 1.16 15.31 -15.23
N ARG A 334 1.95 16.39 -15.19
CA ARG A 334 1.69 17.61 -14.42
C ARG A 334 1.70 17.31 -12.92
N ASP A 335 0.54 17.40 -12.29
CA ASP A 335 0.36 17.28 -10.85
C ASP A 335 -0.34 15.97 -10.47
N VAL A 336 -0.66 15.12 -11.47
CA VAL A 336 -1.26 13.81 -11.22
C VAL A 336 -0.22 12.90 -10.58
N ALA A 337 -0.49 12.42 -9.37
CA ALA A 337 0.38 11.49 -8.65
C ALA A 337 -0.46 10.44 -7.92
N MET A 338 -0.01 9.18 -7.95
CA MET A 338 -0.74 8.04 -7.43
C MET A 338 0.17 7.01 -6.79
N THR A 339 -0.34 6.27 -5.81
CA THR A 339 0.35 5.10 -5.25
C THR A 339 0.19 3.87 -6.16
N VAL A 340 1.06 2.88 -5.98
CA VAL A 340 0.94 1.59 -6.72
C VAL A 340 -0.37 0.89 -6.36
N LEU A 341 -0.79 0.96 -5.10
CA LEU A 341 -2.09 0.44 -4.67
C LEU A 341 -3.25 1.07 -5.44
N GLN A 342 -3.29 2.39 -5.58
CA GLN A 342 -4.37 3.05 -6.32
C GLN A 342 -4.39 2.64 -7.80
N ASN A 343 -3.21 2.45 -8.42
CA ASN A 343 -3.11 1.95 -9.79
C ASN A 343 -3.59 0.48 -9.91
N ALA A 344 -3.34 -0.35 -8.88
CA ALA A 344 -3.89 -1.70 -8.83
C ALA A 344 -5.42 -1.69 -8.67
N VAL A 345 -5.96 -0.78 -7.86
CA VAL A 345 -7.41 -0.58 -7.71
C VAL A 345 -8.05 -0.13 -9.02
N ILE A 346 -7.40 0.72 -9.83
CA ILE A 346 -7.89 1.07 -11.18
C ILE A 346 -8.04 -0.19 -12.05
N ALA A 347 -6.99 -1.01 -12.14
CA ALA A 347 -7.04 -2.24 -12.93
C ALA A 347 -8.09 -3.22 -12.40
N ALA A 348 -8.17 -3.38 -11.08
CA ALA A 348 -9.16 -4.22 -10.42
C ALA A 348 -10.59 -3.75 -10.68
N THR A 349 -10.83 -2.45 -10.70
CA THR A 349 -12.15 -1.87 -10.97
C THR A 349 -12.59 -2.15 -12.39
N VAL A 350 -11.71 -2.03 -13.38
CA VAL A 350 -12.02 -2.41 -14.77
C VAL A 350 -12.29 -3.91 -14.88
N ALA A 351 -11.46 -4.73 -14.25
CA ALA A 351 -11.61 -6.19 -14.22
C ALA A 351 -12.93 -6.63 -13.56
N ASN A 352 -13.35 -5.92 -12.50
CA ASN A 352 -14.60 -6.15 -11.78
C ASN A 352 -15.77 -5.37 -12.38
N LYS A 353 -15.79 -5.24 -13.72
CA LYS A 353 -16.94 -4.70 -14.48
C LYS A 353 -17.36 -3.28 -14.04
N GLY A 354 -16.38 -2.50 -13.60
CA GLY A 354 -16.57 -1.12 -13.15
C GLY A 354 -16.94 -0.97 -11.68
N VAL A 355 -17.08 -2.05 -10.91
CA VAL A 355 -17.32 -1.99 -9.45
C VAL A 355 -15.98 -1.91 -8.73
N ARG A 356 -15.83 -0.90 -7.87
CA ARG A 356 -14.63 -0.69 -7.06
C ARG A 356 -14.80 -1.33 -5.68
N MET A 357 -13.98 -2.33 -5.40
CA MET A 357 -13.92 -2.97 -4.08
C MET A 357 -12.98 -2.22 -3.15
N LYS A 358 -13.32 -2.19 -1.86
CA LYS A 358 -12.42 -1.68 -0.82
C LYS A 358 -11.25 -2.64 -0.63
N PRO A 359 -10.00 -2.21 -0.87
CA PRO A 359 -8.86 -3.07 -0.65
C PRO A 359 -8.66 -3.35 0.85
N TYR A 360 -8.30 -4.58 1.20
CA TYR A 360 -7.95 -4.94 2.58
C TYR A 360 -6.79 -5.95 2.63
N LEU A 361 -6.01 -5.88 3.71
CA LEU A 361 -4.80 -6.68 3.91
C LEU A 361 -4.93 -7.70 5.05
N VAL A 362 -5.76 -7.42 6.06
CA VAL A 362 -6.03 -8.33 7.17
C VAL A 362 -7.35 -9.03 6.89
N SER A 363 -7.33 -10.36 6.79
CA SER A 363 -8.52 -11.18 6.55
C SER A 363 -9.30 -11.45 7.84
N GLN A 364 -8.60 -11.72 8.95
CA GLN A 364 -9.23 -11.97 10.24
C GLN A 364 -8.28 -11.73 11.42
N VAL A 365 -8.90 -11.47 12.57
CA VAL A 365 -8.27 -11.45 13.90
C VAL A 365 -8.74 -12.68 14.67
N THR A 366 -7.81 -13.45 15.22
CA THR A 366 -8.12 -14.66 15.98
C THR A 366 -7.48 -14.63 17.36
N ARG A 367 -8.10 -15.29 18.34
CA ARG A 367 -7.47 -15.53 19.64
C ARG A 367 -6.35 -16.59 19.53
N PRO A 368 -5.53 -16.78 20.57
CA PRO A 368 -4.53 -17.86 20.60
C PRO A 368 -5.11 -19.27 20.41
N ASP A 369 -6.37 -19.48 20.77
CA ASP A 369 -7.10 -20.74 20.54
C ASP A 369 -7.70 -20.86 19.12
N LEU A 370 -7.35 -19.91 18.24
CA LEU A 370 -7.84 -19.75 16.86
C LEU A 370 -9.32 -19.42 16.73
N SER A 371 -10.01 -19.08 17.83
CA SER A 371 -11.38 -18.56 17.73
C SER A 371 -11.38 -17.18 17.06
N VAL A 372 -12.25 -17.00 16.06
CA VAL A 372 -12.36 -15.75 15.30
C VAL A 372 -12.98 -14.65 16.17
N VAL A 373 -12.28 -13.53 16.29
CA VAL A 373 -12.76 -12.31 16.95
C VAL A 373 -13.42 -11.40 15.92
N LYS A 374 -12.73 -11.19 14.80
CA LYS A 374 -13.17 -10.32 13.71
C LYS A 374 -12.79 -10.96 12.39
N LYS A 375 -13.73 -10.97 11.44
CA LYS A 375 -13.48 -11.32 10.05
C LYS A 375 -13.75 -10.10 9.19
N TYR A 376 -12.83 -9.80 8.29
CA TYR A 376 -12.99 -8.76 7.29
C TYR A 376 -13.66 -9.40 6.07
N GLU A 377 -14.71 -8.76 5.58
CA GLU A 377 -15.49 -9.25 4.45
C GLU A 377 -15.37 -8.25 3.28
N PRO A 378 -15.52 -8.72 2.03
CA PRO A 378 -15.54 -7.83 0.86
C PRO A 378 -16.58 -6.71 1.00
N GLU A 379 -16.17 -5.50 0.64
CA GLU A 379 -17.01 -4.30 0.69
C GLU A 379 -16.95 -3.58 -0.67
N GLU A 380 -18.09 -3.46 -1.34
CA GLU A 380 -18.25 -2.61 -2.52
C GLU A 380 -18.27 -1.15 -2.09
N LEU A 381 -17.41 -0.31 -2.68
CA LEU A 381 -17.40 1.13 -2.42
C LEU A 381 -18.37 1.86 -3.34
N ASP A 382 -18.20 1.68 -4.65
CA ASP A 382 -19.01 2.33 -5.67
C ASP A 382 -18.95 1.61 -7.04
N GLN A 383 -19.85 2.02 -7.93
CA GLN A 383 -19.77 1.72 -9.36
C GLN A 383 -19.00 2.86 -10.05
N ALA A 384 -17.70 2.67 -10.20
CA ALA A 384 -16.80 3.68 -10.76
C ALA A 384 -17.06 3.96 -12.24
N ILE A 385 -17.52 2.99 -13.03
CA ILE A 385 -17.97 3.11 -14.44
C ILE A 385 -19.02 2.02 -14.72
N ASP A 386 -19.85 2.16 -15.74
CA ASP A 386 -20.80 1.09 -16.11
C ASP A 386 -20.09 -0.14 -16.73
N GLU A 387 -20.78 -1.29 -16.71
CA GLU A 387 -20.24 -2.58 -17.22
C GLU A 387 -19.86 -2.51 -18.71
N ASN A 388 -20.58 -1.72 -19.52
CA ASN A 388 -20.29 -1.58 -20.94
C ASN A 388 -19.00 -0.76 -21.20
N THR A 389 -18.76 0.27 -20.38
CA THR A 389 -17.52 1.05 -20.38
C THR A 389 -16.35 0.20 -19.90
N ALA A 390 -16.55 -0.61 -18.85
CA ALA A 390 -15.53 -1.55 -18.37
C ALA A 390 -15.19 -2.62 -19.42
N ALA A 391 -16.18 -3.15 -20.13
CA ALA A 391 -15.97 -4.11 -21.22
C ALA A 391 -15.18 -3.49 -22.39
N GLN A 392 -15.53 -2.27 -22.80
CA GLN A 392 -14.77 -1.56 -23.85
C GLN A 392 -13.33 -1.26 -23.42
N LEU A 393 -13.11 -0.83 -22.17
CA LEU A 393 -11.75 -0.67 -21.63
C LEU A 393 -10.97 -1.97 -21.60
N THR A 394 -11.61 -3.07 -21.22
CA THR A 394 -10.99 -4.40 -21.21
C THR A 394 -10.47 -4.76 -22.60
N GLU A 395 -11.26 -4.54 -23.66
CA GLU A 395 -10.81 -4.80 -25.04
C GLU A 395 -9.65 -3.89 -25.49
N LEU A 396 -9.68 -2.62 -25.10
CA LEU A 396 -8.59 -1.68 -25.36
C LEU A 396 -7.29 -2.11 -24.64
N MET A 397 -7.41 -2.56 -23.39
CA MET A 397 -6.30 -3.07 -22.58
C MET A 397 -5.75 -4.39 -23.11
N ARG A 398 -6.60 -5.30 -23.59
CA ARG A 398 -6.18 -6.52 -24.31
C ARG A 398 -5.40 -6.19 -25.57
N ALA A 399 -5.84 -5.18 -26.33
CA ALA A 399 -5.11 -4.74 -27.52
C ALA A 399 -3.73 -4.14 -27.16
N SER A 400 -3.65 -3.33 -26.10
CA SER A 400 -2.40 -2.79 -25.60
C SER A 400 -1.42 -3.88 -25.13
N GLU A 401 -1.90 -4.89 -24.42
CA GLU A 401 -1.08 -6.03 -23.99
C GLU A 401 -0.51 -6.80 -25.18
N ARG A 402 -1.33 -7.12 -26.18
CA ARG A 402 -0.88 -7.83 -27.40
C ARG A 402 0.20 -7.08 -28.17
N HIS A 403 0.22 -5.75 -28.07
CA HIS A 403 1.26 -4.90 -28.66
C HIS A 403 2.49 -4.73 -27.75
N THR A 404 2.39 -5.05 -26.47
CA THR A 404 3.48 -4.88 -25.50
C THR A 404 4.54 -5.97 -25.69
N ILE A 405 5.81 -5.58 -25.69
CA ILE A 405 6.94 -6.52 -25.83
C ILE A 405 6.87 -7.65 -24.80
N GLY A 406 7.19 -8.86 -25.24
CA GLY A 406 7.15 -10.06 -24.40
C GLY A 406 5.75 -10.59 -24.09
N SER A 407 4.70 -10.08 -24.75
CA SER A 407 3.37 -10.70 -24.68
C SER A 407 3.44 -12.15 -25.18
N THR A 408 2.83 -13.06 -24.43
CA THR A 408 2.81 -14.50 -24.72
C THR A 408 1.57 -14.92 -25.51
N GLY A 409 0.68 -13.98 -25.84
CA GLY A 409 -0.64 -14.27 -26.40
C GLY A 409 -1.66 -14.77 -25.38
N ALA A 410 -1.30 -14.84 -24.09
CA ALA A 410 -2.27 -14.95 -23.01
C ALA A 410 -3.22 -13.75 -23.06
N ASP A 411 -4.49 -13.96 -22.75
CA ASP A 411 -5.55 -12.95 -22.86
C ASP A 411 -5.56 -11.97 -21.67
N ILE A 412 -4.36 -11.49 -21.30
CA ILE A 412 -4.14 -10.45 -20.30
C ILE A 412 -4.61 -9.11 -20.88
N ALA A 413 -5.33 -8.33 -20.06
CA ALA A 413 -5.65 -6.94 -20.34
C ALA A 413 -4.64 -6.06 -19.59
N SER A 414 -3.92 -5.16 -20.28
CA SER A 414 -2.93 -4.32 -19.61
C SER A 414 -2.83 -2.90 -20.15
N LYS A 415 -2.15 -2.04 -19.38
CA LYS A 415 -1.63 -0.77 -19.84
C LYS A 415 -0.23 -0.55 -19.28
N THR A 416 0.72 -0.32 -20.18
CA THR A 416 2.07 0.13 -19.81
C THR A 416 2.11 1.64 -19.60
N GLY A 417 3.02 2.09 -18.73
CA GLY A 417 3.31 3.49 -18.50
C GLY A 417 4.81 3.78 -18.48
N THR A 418 5.16 4.96 -18.96
CA THR A 418 6.47 5.58 -18.78
C THR A 418 6.17 6.99 -18.28
N ALA A 419 6.68 7.36 -17.12
CA ALA A 419 6.39 8.64 -16.49
C ALA A 419 7.68 9.42 -16.24
N GLU A 420 7.76 10.61 -16.80
CA GLU A 420 8.85 11.55 -16.53
C GLU A 420 8.65 12.17 -15.15
N HIS A 421 9.75 12.50 -14.45
CA HIS A 421 9.67 13.07 -13.11
C HIS A 421 10.86 14.01 -12.80
N GLY A 422 10.69 14.83 -11.77
CA GLY A 422 11.69 15.82 -11.35
C GLY A 422 11.71 17.08 -12.22
N GLU A 423 12.55 18.05 -11.83
CA GLU A 423 12.66 19.34 -12.51
C GLU A 423 13.25 19.22 -13.93
N ASP A 424 14.15 18.27 -14.14
CA ASP A 424 14.74 17.94 -15.45
C ASP A 424 14.12 16.66 -16.05
N SER A 425 12.79 16.67 -16.14
CA SER A 425 11.94 15.53 -16.52
C SER A 425 12.31 14.88 -17.86
N ARG A 426 12.85 15.65 -18.82
CA ARG A 426 13.26 15.12 -20.14
C ARG A 426 14.59 14.35 -20.12
N ASN A 427 15.43 14.59 -19.11
CA ASN A 427 16.72 13.94 -18.99
C ASN A 427 16.80 12.98 -17.78
N SER A 428 15.77 12.94 -16.93
CA SER A 428 15.67 11.96 -15.85
C SER A 428 15.30 10.58 -16.40
N ASN A 429 15.70 9.53 -15.67
CA ASN A 429 15.30 8.18 -16.03
C ASN A 429 13.81 8.01 -15.65
N PRO A 430 12.92 7.63 -16.58
CA PRO A 430 11.50 7.61 -16.29
C PRO A 430 11.11 6.48 -15.33
N HIS A 431 9.99 6.62 -14.63
CA HIS A 431 9.36 5.50 -13.94
C HIS A 431 8.66 4.58 -14.93
N ALA A 432 8.91 3.27 -14.82
CA ALA A 432 8.29 2.24 -15.66
C ALA A 432 7.11 1.63 -14.92
N TRP A 433 5.92 1.79 -15.49
CA TRP A 433 4.65 1.34 -14.93
C TRP A 433 4.03 0.21 -15.75
N TYR A 434 3.31 -0.68 -15.07
CA TYR A 434 2.45 -1.67 -15.70
C TYR A 434 1.25 -1.94 -14.80
N ILE A 435 0.05 -1.83 -15.36
CA ILE A 435 -1.18 -2.31 -14.71
C ILE A 435 -1.82 -3.37 -15.60
N ALA A 436 -2.33 -4.44 -15.01
CA ALA A 436 -2.93 -5.53 -15.76
C ALA A 436 -3.90 -6.37 -14.95
N PHE A 437 -4.72 -7.16 -15.65
CA PHE A 437 -5.60 -8.18 -15.08
C PHE A 437 -5.88 -9.28 -16.11
N GLY A 438 -6.54 -10.36 -15.69
CA GLY A 438 -6.79 -11.53 -16.54
C GLY A 438 -5.76 -12.65 -16.30
N PRO A 439 -5.68 -13.69 -17.16
CA PRO A 439 -6.01 -13.71 -18.59
C PRO A 439 -7.40 -14.23 -18.97
N THR A 440 -8.28 -14.54 -18.02
CA THR A 440 -9.64 -15.03 -18.34
C THR A 440 -10.67 -14.22 -17.56
N GLU A 441 -11.94 -14.25 -17.96
CA GLU A 441 -13.02 -13.64 -17.17
C GLU A 441 -13.08 -14.23 -15.75
N ASP A 442 -12.71 -15.50 -15.59
CA ASP A 442 -12.64 -16.17 -14.28
C ASP A 442 -11.34 -15.85 -13.50
N ALA A 443 -10.36 -15.16 -14.12
CA ALA A 443 -9.10 -14.85 -13.46
C ALA A 443 -9.29 -13.68 -12.49
N ASP A 444 -9.50 -14.01 -11.22
CA ASP A 444 -9.67 -13.03 -10.14
C ASP A 444 -8.31 -12.49 -9.66
N ILE A 445 -7.62 -11.75 -10.54
CA ILE A 445 -6.35 -11.08 -10.24
C ILE A 445 -6.16 -9.82 -11.09
N ALA A 446 -5.80 -8.73 -10.42
CA ALA A 446 -5.27 -7.52 -11.02
C ALA A 446 -3.94 -7.14 -10.36
N VAL A 447 -3.03 -6.53 -11.11
CA VAL A 447 -1.70 -6.14 -10.64
C VAL A 447 -1.37 -4.72 -11.06
N ALA A 448 -0.60 -4.04 -10.22
CA ALA A 448 0.16 -2.86 -10.60
C ALA A 448 1.62 -3.02 -10.21
N VAL A 449 2.50 -2.53 -11.07
CA VAL A 449 3.95 -2.56 -10.89
C VAL A 449 4.50 -1.19 -11.23
N VAL A 450 5.38 -0.68 -10.37
CA VAL A 450 6.28 0.43 -10.70
C VAL A 450 7.72 0.01 -10.47
N VAL A 451 8.58 0.38 -11.41
CA VAL A 451 10.04 0.39 -11.23
C VAL A 451 10.51 1.82 -11.45
N LYS A 452 11.10 2.40 -10.42
CA LYS A 452 11.58 3.78 -10.39
C LYS A 452 12.85 3.93 -11.22
N ASN A 453 13.08 5.17 -11.65
CA ASN A 453 14.33 5.64 -12.25
C ASN A 453 14.88 4.74 -13.38
N GLY A 454 13.98 4.17 -14.19
CA GLY A 454 14.30 3.36 -15.35
C GLY A 454 14.88 1.97 -15.08
N GLY A 455 14.94 1.53 -13.83
CA GLY A 455 15.55 0.24 -13.45
C GLY A 455 16.96 0.07 -14.04
N ASP A 456 17.21 -1.06 -14.70
CA ASP A 456 18.48 -1.39 -15.36
C ASP A 456 18.60 -0.84 -16.80
N ARG A 457 17.61 -0.05 -17.26
CA ARG A 457 17.55 0.49 -18.62
C ARG A 457 17.79 2.01 -18.69
N GLY A 458 17.81 2.70 -17.56
CA GLY A 458 17.96 4.15 -17.49
C GLY A 458 16.91 4.87 -18.36
N GLN A 459 17.32 5.85 -19.15
CA GLN A 459 16.42 6.61 -20.03
C GLN A 459 15.69 5.77 -21.10
N ALA A 460 16.22 4.60 -21.47
CA ALA A 460 15.57 3.72 -22.44
C ALA A 460 14.45 2.85 -21.83
N ALA A 461 14.19 3.01 -20.53
CA ALA A 461 13.17 2.25 -19.83
C ALA A 461 11.76 2.55 -20.34
N THR A 462 10.97 1.49 -20.45
CA THR A 462 9.53 1.60 -20.71
C THR A 462 8.80 0.66 -19.77
N GLY A 463 7.54 0.95 -19.48
CA GLY A 463 6.67 0.02 -18.76
C GLY A 463 6.66 -1.38 -19.38
N GLY A 464 6.72 -1.49 -20.71
CA GLY A 464 6.76 -2.77 -21.41
C GLY A 464 8.06 -3.56 -21.26
N SER A 465 9.21 -2.89 -21.17
CA SER A 465 10.52 -3.55 -21.09
C SER A 465 10.95 -3.91 -19.67
N VAL A 466 10.44 -3.19 -18.66
CA VAL A 466 10.87 -3.33 -17.26
C VAL A 466 9.72 -3.85 -16.38
N ALA A 467 8.57 -3.16 -16.33
CA ALA A 467 7.50 -3.47 -15.39
C ALA A 467 6.57 -4.60 -15.85
N ALA A 468 6.29 -4.71 -17.16
CA ALA A 468 5.37 -5.73 -17.69
C ALA A 468 5.83 -7.18 -17.44
N PRO A 469 7.12 -7.55 -17.60
CA PRO A 469 7.58 -8.90 -17.25
C PRO A 469 7.35 -9.26 -15.78
N ILE A 470 7.47 -8.29 -14.87
CA ILE A 470 7.22 -8.47 -13.43
C ILE A 470 5.73 -8.74 -13.20
N GLY A 471 4.87 -7.90 -13.77
CA GLY A 471 3.41 -8.05 -13.63
C GLY A 471 2.91 -9.39 -14.18
N ARG A 472 3.41 -9.81 -15.35
CA ARG A 472 3.09 -11.13 -15.92
C ARG A 472 3.54 -12.28 -15.01
N ALA A 473 4.75 -12.21 -14.45
CA ALA A 473 5.23 -13.24 -13.53
C ALA A 473 4.37 -13.35 -12.26
N VAL A 474 3.84 -12.23 -11.77
CA VAL A 474 2.95 -12.18 -10.60
C VAL A 474 1.56 -12.74 -10.94
N ILE A 475 0.99 -12.38 -12.10
CA ILE A 475 -0.25 -12.99 -12.61
C ILE A 475 -0.07 -14.51 -12.75
N ASP A 476 1.02 -14.97 -13.38
CA ASP A 476 1.32 -16.40 -13.55
C ASP A 476 1.51 -17.13 -12.21
N ALA A 477 2.00 -16.45 -11.18
CA ALA A 477 2.06 -17.01 -9.82
C ALA A 477 0.65 -17.14 -9.22
N ALA A 478 -0.16 -16.10 -9.29
CA ALA A 478 -1.52 -16.11 -8.74
C ALA A 478 -2.42 -17.17 -9.38
N LEU A 479 -2.32 -17.36 -10.70
CA LEU A 479 -3.12 -18.37 -11.43
C LEU A 479 -2.72 -19.80 -11.10
N ARG A 480 -1.47 -20.06 -10.69
CA ARG A 480 -1.03 -21.40 -10.27
C ARG A 480 -1.62 -21.79 -8.93
N GLU A 481 -1.89 -20.82 -8.06
CA GLU A 481 -2.48 -21.03 -6.73
C GLU A 481 -4.00 -21.21 -6.78
N GLN A 482 -4.66 -20.84 -7.89
CA GLN A 482 -6.09 -21.05 -8.11
C GLN A 482 -6.42 -22.45 -8.67
N ARG A 483 -5.41 -23.22 -9.09
CA ARG A 483 -5.55 -24.58 -9.65
C ARG A 483 -5.24 -25.64 -8.61
#